data_AF-A0A2G5F8M1-F1
#
_entry.id   AF-A0A2G5F8M1-F1
#
_cell.length_a   1.000
_cell.length_b   1.000
_cell.length_c   1.000
_cell.angle_alpha   90.00
_cell.angle_beta   90.00
_cell.angle_gamma   90.00
#
_symmetry.space_group_name_H-M   'P 1'
#
loop_
_entity.id
_entity.type
_entity.pdbx_description
1 polymer ?
#
loop_
_entity_poly.entity_id
_entity_poly.type
_entity_poly.pdbx_seq_one_letter_code
_entity_poly.pdbx_strand_id
1 'polypeptide(L)'
;MAYISMGEAHRRITDYLNRFSDSIFSQDALSLKQLISISSNSSSLLSLADALNVFQDANRLVKQSDRFSQFGEIVVPLLRCLQNYRINRLAEAYNSFEKSANAFLQEFRNWESAWAMEALYAIAYEIRVLAEMADRELASLGKTPEKLKAAGSFLMKMFGALAGKGPKRIGALNVTCQLFKVYFKLGTVNLCRSVIRSIETAKIFDFEEFPVRDKVTYMYYTGRLEVYNENFLAADQKLEYALVYCNPRSEGNIRFGSGVPAAYV
;
A
#
# COMPACT_ATOMS: atom_id res chain seq x y z
N MET A 1 -7.22 5.18 -28.87
CA MET A 1 -8.21 4.82 -27.82
C MET A 1 -9.49 4.41 -28.52
N ALA A 2 -10.02 3.22 -28.23
CA ALA A 2 -11.34 2.84 -28.72
C ALA A 2 -12.38 3.78 -28.10
N TYR A 3 -13.35 4.25 -28.90
CA TYR A 3 -14.43 5.11 -28.41
C TYR A 3 -15.29 4.31 -27.43
N ILE A 4 -15.28 4.69 -26.15
CA ILE A 4 -16.16 4.12 -25.13
C ILE A 4 -17.44 4.95 -25.10
N SER A 5 -18.58 4.32 -25.36
CA SER A 5 -19.88 5.00 -25.24
C SER A 5 -20.23 5.29 -23.78
N MET A 6 -21.05 6.29 -23.51
CA MET A 6 -21.53 6.59 -22.15
C MET A 6 -22.21 5.37 -21.49
N GLY A 7 -22.98 4.58 -22.26
CA GLY A 7 -23.62 3.36 -21.75
C GLY A 7 -22.62 2.28 -21.35
N GLU A 8 -21.56 2.08 -22.15
CA GLU A 8 -20.50 1.14 -21.81
C GLU A 8 -19.66 1.61 -20.61
N ALA A 9 -19.40 2.92 -20.51
CA ALA A 9 -18.72 3.50 -19.36
C ALA A 9 -19.52 3.28 -18.06
N HIS A 10 -20.83 3.58 -18.11
CA HIS A 10 -21.74 3.32 -17.00
C HIS A 10 -21.71 1.83 -16.59
N ARG A 11 -21.80 0.90 -17.55
CA ARG A 11 -21.77 -0.54 -17.28
C ARG A 11 -20.48 -0.97 -16.57
N ARG A 12 -19.31 -0.49 -17.00
CA ARG A 12 -18.01 -0.83 -16.39
C ARG A 12 -17.87 -0.31 -14.97
N ILE A 13 -18.35 0.91 -14.71
CA ILE A 13 -18.33 1.48 -13.36
C ILE A 13 -19.25 0.64 -12.45
N THR A 14 -20.46 0.33 -12.91
CA THR A 14 -21.41 -0.50 -12.15
C THR A 14 -20.87 -1.92 -11.90
N ASP A 15 -20.21 -2.54 -12.88
CA ASP A 15 -19.56 -3.86 -12.71
C ASP A 15 -18.47 -3.81 -11.61
N TYR A 16 -17.63 -2.78 -11.62
CA TYR A 16 -16.64 -2.58 -10.56
C TYR A 16 -17.28 -2.39 -9.19
N LEU A 17 -18.33 -1.58 -9.09
CA LEU A 17 -19.06 -1.36 -7.83
C LEU A 17 -19.66 -2.66 -7.29
N ASN A 18 -20.26 -3.48 -8.16
CA ASN A 18 -20.77 -4.79 -7.78
C ASN A 18 -19.66 -5.68 -7.26
N ARG A 19 -18.55 -5.84 -8.00
CA ARG A 19 -17.41 -6.67 -7.58
C ARG A 19 -16.80 -6.20 -6.26
N PHE A 20 -16.71 -4.89 -6.03
CA PHE A 20 -16.22 -4.33 -4.79
C PHE A 20 -17.14 -4.70 -3.62
N SER A 21 -18.44 -4.44 -3.74
CA SER A 21 -19.41 -4.81 -2.71
C SER A 21 -19.45 -6.33 -2.48
N ASP A 22 -19.45 -7.13 -3.55
CA ASP A 22 -19.44 -8.60 -3.49
C ASP A 22 -18.23 -9.09 -2.69
N SER A 23 -17.04 -8.57 -2.98
CA SER A 23 -15.82 -8.96 -2.26
C SER A 23 -15.86 -8.67 -0.76
N ILE A 24 -16.55 -7.60 -0.35
CA ILE A 24 -16.74 -7.30 1.08
C ILE A 24 -17.79 -8.23 1.70
N PHE A 25 -18.93 -8.42 1.05
CA PHE A 25 -20.01 -9.28 1.56
C PHE A 25 -19.61 -10.75 1.64
N SER A 26 -18.82 -11.23 0.67
CA SER A 26 -18.30 -12.59 0.64
C SER A 26 -16.97 -12.76 1.40
N GLN A 27 -16.44 -11.68 1.98
CA GLN A 27 -15.12 -11.63 2.63
C GLN A 27 -13.98 -12.16 1.73
N ASP A 28 -14.04 -11.89 0.42
CA ASP A 28 -13.00 -12.27 -0.55
C ASP A 28 -11.88 -11.23 -0.59
N ALA A 29 -10.86 -11.49 0.23
CA ALA A 29 -9.68 -10.64 0.38
C ALA A 29 -8.87 -10.48 -0.92
N LEU A 30 -8.82 -11.53 -1.76
CA LEU A 30 -7.99 -11.54 -2.97
C LEU A 30 -8.64 -10.71 -4.07
N SER A 31 -9.94 -10.86 -4.26
CA SER A 31 -10.69 -10.00 -5.18
C SER A 31 -10.62 -8.54 -4.75
N LEU A 32 -10.80 -8.25 -3.46
CA LEU A 32 -10.71 -6.89 -2.93
C LEU A 32 -9.32 -6.28 -3.14
N LYS A 33 -8.25 -7.05 -2.87
CA LYS A 33 -6.86 -6.65 -3.14
C LYS A 33 -6.66 -6.27 -4.61
N GLN A 34 -7.18 -7.06 -5.55
CA GLN A 34 -7.05 -6.74 -6.99
C GLN A 34 -7.77 -5.44 -7.35
N LEU A 35 -8.93 -5.16 -6.75
CA LEU A 35 -9.74 -3.97 -7.05
C LEU A 35 -9.13 -2.66 -6.53
N ILE A 36 -8.24 -2.73 -5.54
CA ILE A 36 -7.57 -1.57 -4.92
C ILE A 36 -6.09 -1.42 -5.31
N SER A 37 -5.53 -2.37 -6.08
CA SER A 37 -4.12 -2.35 -6.53
C SER A 37 -3.93 -1.41 -7.73
N ILE A 38 -3.96 -0.10 -7.49
CA ILE A 38 -3.93 0.97 -8.49
C ILE A 38 -2.73 0.85 -9.45
N SER A 39 -1.55 0.54 -8.92
CA SER A 39 -0.29 0.46 -9.67
C SER A 39 -0.08 -0.85 -10.43
N SER A 40 -1.04 -1.79 -10.40
CA SER A 40 -0.89 -3.15 -10.95
C SER A 40 -0.90 -3.26 -12.48
N ASN A 41 -1.20 -2.18 -13.21
CA ASN A 41 -1.47 -2.21 -14.66
C ASN A 41 -2.53 -3.24 -15.09
N SER A 42 -3.44 -3.61 -14.17
CA SER A 42 -4.54 -4.54 -14.47
C SER A 42 -5.43 -4.01 -15.59
N SER A 43 -5.70 -4.85 -16.60
CA SER A 43 -6.57 -4.50 -17.72
C SER A 43 -7.98 -4.07 -17.28
N SER A 44 -8.51 -4.67 -16.20
CA SER A 44 -9.81 -4.30 -15.65
C SER A 44 -9.82 -2.89 -15.05
N LEU A 45 -8.76 -2.53 -14.30
CA LEU A 45 -8.63 -1.21 -13.69
C LEU A 45 -8.34 -0.13 -14.73
N LEU A 46 -7.54 -0.44 -15.76
CA LEU A 46 -7.31 0.48 -16.88
C LEU A 46 -8.61 0.74 -17.65
N SER A 47 -9.38 -0.32 -17.92
CA SER A 47 -10.70 -0.24 -18.57
C SER A 47 -11.71 0.58 -17.77
N LEU A 48 -11.70 0.44 -16.44
CA LEU A 48 -12.51 1.25 -15.53
C LEU A 48 -12.06 2.71 -15.53
N ALA A 49 -10.76 2.98 -15.47
CA ALA A 49 -10.26 4.34 -15.44
C ALA A 49 -10.56 5.09 -16.75
N ASP A 50 -10.51 4.39 -17.89
CA ASP A 50 -10.98 4.93 -19.17
C ASP A 50 -12.49 5.24 -19.15
N ALA A 51 -13.30 4.40 -18.52
CA ALA A 51 -14.73 4.66 -18.34
C ALA A 51 -15.01 5.87 -17.42
N LEU A 52 -14.25 6.04 -16.34
CA LEU A 52 -14.36 7.19 -15.43
C LEU A 52 -14.01 8.53 -16.11
N ASN A 53 -13.15 8.51 -17.12
CA ASN A 53 -12.85 9.70 -17.93
C ASN A 53 -14.03 10.11 -18.86
N VAL A 54 -14.85 9.14 -19.28
CA VAL A 54 -16.04 9.39 -20.10
C VAL A 54 -17.26 9.76 -19.24
N PHE A 55 -17.41 9.12 -18.08
CA PHE A 55 -18.58 9.28 -17.21
C PHE A 55 -18.20 9.98 -15.88
N GLN A 56 -18.34 11.31 -15.85
CA GLN A 56 -17.93 12.15 -14.72
C GLN A 56 -18.85 12.04 -13.49
N ASP A 57 -20.07 11.52 -13.66
CA ASP A 57 -21.09 11.41 -12.60
C ASP A 57 -21.03 10.10 -11.80
N ALA A 58 -19.87 9.43 -11.74
CA ALA A 58 -19.72 8.15 -11.03
C ALA A 58 -20.18 8.21 -9.56
N ASN A 59 -20.05 9.37 -8.91
CA ASN A 59 -20.52 9.57 -7.53
C ASN A 59 -22.04 9.41 -7.38
N ARG A 60 -22.81 9.73 -8.43
CA ARG A 60 -24.26 9.55 -8.43
C ARG A 60 -24.61 8.07 -8.45
N LEU A 61 -23.85 7.25 -9.18
CA LEU A 61 -24.04 5.80 -9.22
C LEU A 61 -23.83 5.16 -7.85
N VAL A 62 -22.79 5.60 -7.13
CA VAL A 62 -22.53 5.14 -5.75
C VAL A 62 -23.69 5.48 -4.81
N LYS A 63 -24.34 6.64 -4.99
CA LYS A 63 -25.47 7.08 -4.15
C LYS A 63 -26.80 6.44 -4.52
N GLN A 64 -26.94 5.87 -5.71
CA GLN A 64 -28.20 5.32 -6.22
C GLN A 64 -28.55 3.95 -5.62
N SER A 65 -27.60 3.27 -5.00
CA SER A 65 -27.81 1.96 -4.39
C SER A 65 -27.25 1.94 -2.98
N ASP A 66 -28.08 1.53 -2.01
CA ASP A 66 -27.65 1.35 -0.62
C ASP A 66 -26.47 0.37 -0.49
N ARG A 67 -26.40 -0.60 -1.40
CA ARG A 67 -25.31 -1.57 -1.51
C ARG A 67 -23.94 -0.90 -1.68
N PHE A 68 -23.89 0.20 -2.43
CA PHE A 68 -22.68 0.95 -2.74
C PHE A 68 -22.47 2.10 -1.74
N SER A 69 -23.55 2.77 -1.35
CA SER A 69 -23.50 3.98 -0.51
C SER A 69 -22.90 3.70 0.86
N GLN A 70 -23.14 2.52 1.45
CA GLN A 70 -22.52 2.08 2.71
C GLN A 70 -20.97 2.06 2.67
N PHE A 71 -20.37 1.90 1.48
CA PHE A 71 -18.92 1.95 1.27
C PHE A 71 -18.49 3.20 0.49
N GLY A 72 -19.37 4.20 0.37
CA GLY A 72 -19.15 5.39 -0.44
C GLY A 72 -17.91 6.19 -0.04
N GLU A 73 -17.62 6.27 1.27
CA GLU A 73 -16.43 6.94 1.81
C GLU A 73 -15.11 6.27 1.37
N ILE A 74 -15.15 4.98 1.02
CA ILE A 74 -14.00 4.25 0.46
C ILE A 74 -13.99 4.38 -1.06
N VAL A 75 -15.13 4.07 -1.70
CA VAL A 75 -15.21 3.84 -3.14
C VAL A 75 -15.14 5.14 -3.94
N VAL A 76 -15.82 6.20 -3.51
CA VAL A 76 -15.78 7.50 -4.21
C VAL A 76 -14.36 8.06 -4.36
N PRO A 77 -13.57 8.20 -3.28
CA PRO A 77 -12.18 8.63 -3.41
C PRO A 77 -11.30 7.62 -4.17
N LEU A 78 -11.62 6.33 -4.13
CA LEU A 78 -10.90 5.30 -4.90
C LEU A 78 -11.09 5.46 -6.41
N LEU A 79 -12.34 5.68 -6.87
CA LEU A 79 -12.63 5.96 -8.27
C LEU A 79 -11.91 7.24 -8.73
N ARG A 80 -11.92 8.30 -7.91
CA ARG A 80 -11.16 9.52 -8.19
C ARG A 80 -9.65 9.27 -8.29
N CYS A 81 -9.11 8.41 -7.43
CA CYS A 81 -7.70 7.98 -7.51
C CYS A 81 -7.42 7.30 -8.86
N LEU A 82 -8.21 6.30 -9.25
CA LEU A 82 -8.05 5.58 -10.51
C LEU A 82 -8.10 6.52 -11.73
N GLN A 83 -9.04 7.47 -11.72
CA GLN A 83 -9.17 8.47 -12.76
C GLN A 83 -7.93 9.37 -12.86
N ASN A 84 -7.51 9.96 -11.73
CA ASN A 84 -6.33 10.85 -11.69
C ASN A 84 -5.05 10.11 -12.06
N TYR A 85 -4.88 8.87 -11.58
CA TYR A 85 -3.75 8.02 -11.92
C TYR A 85 -3.68 7.77 -13.44
N ARG A 86 -4.82 7.50 -14.08
CA ARG A 86 -4.91 7.24 -15.52
C ARG A 86 -4.53 8.45 -16.38
N ILE A 87 -4.85 9.66 -15.93
CA ILE A 87 -4.48 10.91 -16.62
C ILE A 87 -3.14 11.48 -16.13
N ASN A 88 -2.34 10.69 -15.41
CA ASN A 88 -1.01 11.04 -14.90
C ASN A 88 -0.98 12.28 -13.97
N ARG A 89 -2.04 12.49 -13.20
CA ARG A 89 -2.12 13.48 -12.11
C ARG A 89 -1.84 12.78 -10.78
N LEU A 90 -0.57 12.53 -10.49
CA LEU A 90 -0.14 11.57 -9.47
C LEU A 90 -0.31 12.14 -8.05
N ALA A 91 -0.10 13.44 -7.86
CA ALA A 91 -0.34 14.15 -6.61
C ALA A 91 -1.83 14.14 -6.23
N GLU A 92 -2.74 14.38 -7.18
CA GLU A 92 -4.18 14.29 -6.95
C GLU A 92 -4.65 12.84 -6.77
N ALA A 93 -4.02 11.88 -7.47
CA ALA A 93 -4.26 10.46 -7.27
C ALA A 93 -3.91 10.05 -5.84
N TYR A 94 -2.72 10.42 -5.33
CA TYR A 94 -2.31 10.19 -3.94
C TYR A 94 -3.32 10.78 -2.95
N ASN A 95 -3.69 12.07 -3.10
CA ASN A 95 -4.62 12.73 -2.18
C ASN A 95 -6.00 12.03 -2.15
N SER A 96 -6.43 11.50 -3.29
CA SER A 96 -7.68 10.74 -3.39
C SER A 96 -7.53 9.36 -2.75
N PHE A 97 -6.42 8.65 -3.01
CA PHE A 97 -6.15 7.34 -2.43
C PHE A 97 -6.02 7.40 -0.91
N GLU A 98 -5.33 8.41 -0.36
CA GLU A 98 -5.18 8.60 1.09
C GLU A 98 -6.53 8.73 1.81
N LYS A 99 -7.51 9.41 1.19
CA LYS A 99 -8.88 9.49 1.73
C LYS A 99 -9.55 8.11 1.75
N SER A 100 -9.47 7.39 0.64
CA SER A 100 -10.01 6.02 0.54
C SER A 100 -9.36 5.07 1.54
N ALA A 101 -8.03 5.13 1.67
CA ALA A 101 -7.24 4.32 2.58
C ALA A 101 -7.57 4.60 4.06
N ASN A 102 -7.82 5.88 4.41
CA ASN A 102 -8.28 6.24 5.75
C ASN A 102 -9.67 5.70 6.07
N ALA A 103 -10.61 5.80 5.13
CA ALA A 103 -11.95 5.24 5.29
C ALA A 103 -11.89 3.71 5.40
N PHE A 104 -11.09 3.05 4.56
CA PHE A 104 -10.89 1.61 4.64
C PHE A 104 -10.30 1.17 5.98
N LEU A 105 -9.27 1.87 6.47
CA LEU A 105 -8.67 1.55 7.76
C LEU A 105 -9.67 1.69 8.91
N GLN A 106 -10.61 2.64 8.82
CA GLN A 106 -11.66 2.83 9.81
C GLN A 106 -12.61 1.62 9.82
N GLU A 107 -13.11 1.19 8.65
CA GLU A 107 -13.95 0.00 8.53
C GLU A 107 -13.21 -1.27 8.95
N PHE A 108 -11.95 -1.40 8.51
CA PHE A 108 -11.10 -2.53 8.86
C PHE A 108 -10.92 -2.68 10.37
N ARG A 109 -10.89 -1.59 11.15
CA ARG A 109 -10.83 -1.67 12.62
C ARG A 109 -12.07 -2.28 13.23
N ASN A 110 -13.24 -2.05 12.63
CA ASN A 110 -14.53 -2.53 13.11
C ASN A 110 -14.77 -4.01 12.81
N TRP A 111 -14.14 -4.57 11.78
CA TRP A 111 -14.26 -6.00 11.47
C TRP A 111 -13.55 -6.86 12.53
N GLU A 112 -14.19 -7.86 13.12
CA GLU A 112 -13.50 -8.69 14.13
C GLU A 112 -12.42 -9.60 13.51
N SER A 113 -12.71 -10.18 12.34
CA SER A 113 -11.80 -11.09 11.66
C SER A 113 -10.74 -10.34 10.83
N ALA A 114 -9.64 -11.04 10.54
CA ALA A 114 -8.54 -10.54 9.71
C ALA A 114 -8.76 -10.80 8.21
N TRP A 115 -10.01 -11.03 7.76
CA TRP A 115 -10.31 -11.49 6.41
C TRP A 115 -9.70 -10.58 5.34
N ALA A 116 -9.79 -9.26 5.50
CA ALA A 116 -9.30 -8.28 4.52
C ALA A 116 -7.80 -7.94 4.64
N MET A 117 -7.00 -8.78 5.29
CA MET A 117 -5.57 -8.48 5.52
C MET A 117 -4.79 -8.29 4.21
N GLU A 118 -5.06 -9.11 3.20
CA GLU A 118 -4.45 -9.00 1.87
C GLU A 118 -4.77 -7.66 1.17
N ALA A 119 -5.98 -7.14 1.38
CA ALA A 119 -6.37 -5.82 0.90
C ALA A 119 -5.63 -4.71 1.66
N LEU A 120 -5.47 -4.85 2.99
CA LEU A 120 -4.71 -3.90 3.78
C LEU A 120 -3.22 -3.84 3.36
N TYR A 121 -2.61 -4.99 3.04
CA TYR A 121 -1.25 -5.03 2.48
C TYR A 121 -1.15 -4.30 1.14
N ALA A 122 -2.15 -4.46 0.27
CA ALA A 122 -2.24 -3.69 -0.96
C ALA A 122 -2.30 -2.18 -0.68
N ILE A 123 -3.13 -1.73 0.27
CA ILE A 123 -3.22 -0.31 0.64
C ILE A 123 -1.88 0.22 1.17
N ALA A 124 -1.19 -0.53 2.02
CA ALA A 124 0.12 -0.15 2.54
C ALA A 124 1.20 -0.05 1.45
N TYR A 125 1.13 -0.91 0.44
CA TYR A 125 2.01 -0.83 -0.72
C TYR A 125 1.65 0.35 -1.63
N GLU A 126 0.38 0.48 -2.02
CA GLU A 126 -0.11 1.50 -2.95
C GLU A 126 0.08 2.91 -2.40
N ILE A 127 -0.17 3.16 -1.11
CA ILE A 127 0.02 4.48 -0.51
C ILE A 127 1.49 4.94 -0.61
N ARG A 128 2.45 4.03 -0.41
CA ARG A 128 3.88 4.31 -0.56
C ARG A 128 4.22 4.57 -2.02
N VAL A 129 3.84 3.68 -2.92
CA VAL A 129 4.19 3.78 -4.35
C VAL A 129 3.59 5.04 -4.98
N LEU A 130 2.31 5.33 -4.70
CA LEU A 130 1.66 6.56 -5.16
C LEU A 130 2.33 7.81 -4.59
N ALA A 131 2.76 7.78 -3.32
CA ALA A 131 3.48 8.89 -2.72
C ALA A 131 4.83 9.15 -3.41
N GLU A 132 5.60 8.09 -3.70
CA GLU A 132 6.88 8.22 -4.41
C GLU A 132 6.70 8.69 -5.85
N MET A 133 5.60 8.32 -6.51
CA MET A 133 5.22 8.81 -7.82
C MET A 133 4.81 10.30 -7.77
N ALA A 134 3.97 10.67 -6.81
CA ALA A 134 3.51 12.04 -6.59
C ALA A 134 4.67 12.98 -6.24
N ASP A 135 5.60 12.56 -5.38
CA ASP A 135 6.76 13.38 -5.02
C ASP A 135 7.70 13.62 -6.20
N ARG A 136 7.85 12.63 -7.10
CA ARG A 136 8.59 12.82 -8.37
C ARG A 136 7.91 13.84 -9.27
N GLU A 137 6.57 13.77 -9.40
CA GLU A 137 5.80 14.77 -10.15
C GLU A 137 5.95 16.16 -9.52
N LEU A 138 5.73 16.30 -8.21
CA LEU A 138 5.84 17.58 -7.51
C LEU A 138 7.24 18.20 -7.66
N ALA A 139 8.29 17.39 -7.48
CA ALA A 139 9.67 17.85 -7.66
C ALA A 139 9.94 18.30 -9.11
N SER A 140 9.41 17.59 -10.12
CA SER A 140 9.55 17.99 -11.52
C SER A 140 8.84 19.31 -11.85
N LEU A 141 7.81 19.66 -11.07
CA LEU A 141 7.08 20.92 -11.17
C LEU A 141 7.66 22.03 -10.28
N GLY A 142 8.80 21.80 -9.61
CA GLY A 142 9.40 22.75 -8.66
C GLY A 142 8.58 22.96 -7.38
N LYS A 143 7.65 22.05 -7.07
CA LYS A 143 6.85 22.05 -5.85
C LYS A 143 7.49 21.15 -4.78
N THR A 144 7.14 21.40 -3.51
CA THR A 144 7.66 20.62 -2.38
C THR A 144 7.17 19.17 -2.42
N PRO A 145 8.06 18.17 -2.48
CA PRO A 145 7.69 16.76 -2.35
C PRO A 145 7.46 16.40 -0.89
N GLU A 146 6.20 16.18 -0.51
CA GLU A 146 5.78 15.92 0.88
C GLU A 146 4.89 14.67 1.03
N LYS A 147 4.50 14.02 -0.07
CA LYS A 147 3.56 12.90 -0.05
C LYS A 147 4.16 11.66 0.57
N LEU A 148 5.46 11.41 0.40
CA LEU A 148 6.12 10.26 1.03
C LEU A 148 6.17 10.41 2.56
N LYS A 149 6.32 11.64 3.07
CA LYS A 149 6.22 11.94 4.50
C LYS A 149 4.79 11.70 5.00
N ALA A 150 3.78 12.15 4.26
CA ALA A 150 2.37 11.89 4.58
C ALA A 150 2.05 10.38 4.60
N ALA A 151 2.55 9.62 3.62
CA ALA A 151 2.40 8.17 3.57
C ALA A 151 3.02 7.49 4.80
N GLY A 152 4.18 7.95 5.27
CA GLY A 152 4.78 7.48 6.53
C GLY A 152 3.88 7.69 7.74
N SER A 153 3.23 8.86 7.86
CA SER A 153 2.25 9.14 8.92
C SER A 153 1.04 8.20 8.85
N PHE A 154 0.52 7.96 7.65
CA PHE A 154 -0.59 7.03 7.45
C PHE A 154 -0.20 5.57 7.78
N LEU A 155 0.98 5.12 7.35
CA LEU A 155 1.51 3.80 7.66
C LEU A 155 1.70 3.60 9.18
N MET A 156 2.11 4.63 9.93
CA MET A 156 2.15 4.57 11.39
C MET A 156 0.76 4.40 12.01
N LYS A 157 -0.27 5.07 11.46
CA LYS A 157 -1.67 4.88 11.88
C LYS A 157 -2.16 3.46 11.60
N MET A 158 -1.77 2.87 10.48
CA MET A 158 -2.05 1.46 10.16
C MET A 158 -1.32 0.51 11.09
N PHE A 159 -0.03 0.74 11.36
CA PHE A 159 0.75 -0.04 12.31
C PHE A 159 0.08 -0.07 13.69
N GLY A 160 -0.34 1.09 14.21
CA GLY A 160 -1.05 1.18 15.48
C GLY A 160 -2.39 0.42 15.52
N ALA A 161 -3.06 0.27 14.38
CA ALA A 161 -4.29 -0.53 14.27
C ALA A 161 -4.01 -2.05 14.28
N LEU A 162 -2.78 -2.47 13.98
CA LEU A 162 -2.38 -3.88 13.88
C LEU A 162 -1.58 -4.35 15.10
N ALA A 163 -0.82 -3.47 15.75
CA ALA A 163 0.07 -3.81 16.86
C ALA A 163 -0.63 -4.26 18.15
N GLY A 164 -1.96 -4.27 18.19
CA GLY A 164 -2.76 -4.79 19.30
C GLY A 164 -2.80 -6.31 19.39
N LYS A 165 -3.41 -6.83 20.47
CA LYS A 165 -3.71 -8.26 20.60
C LYS A 165 -4.82 -8.65 19.62
N GLY A 166 -4.63 -9.73 18.86
CA GLY A 166 -5.67 -10.29 17.98
C GLY A 166 -5.11 -10.90 16.70
N PRO A 167 -5.98 -11.47 15.85
CA PRO A 167 -5.58 -12.15 14.61
C PRO A 167 -4.96 -11.21 13.57
N LYS A 168 -5.19 -9.90 13.70
CA LYS A 168 -4.67 -8.89 12.76
C LYS A 168 -3.21 -8.54 12.96
N ARG A 169 -2.61 -8.93 14.09
CA ARG A 169 -1.23 -8.58 14.45
C ARG A 169 -0.21 -8.99 13.40
N ILE A 170 -0.44 -10.11 12.71
CA ILE A 170 0.48 -10.63 11.69
C ILE A 170 0.74 -9.63 10.56
N GLY A 171 -0.18 -8.67 10.36
CA GLY A 171 0.00 -7.61 9.38
C GLY A 171 0.95 -6.50 9.80
N ALA A 172 1.29 -6.40 11.09
CA ALA A 172 2.16 -5.35 11.60
C ALA A 172 3.55 -5.40 10.95
N LEU A 173 4.13 -6.59 10.72
CA LEU A 173 5.44 -6.71 10.08
C LEU A 173 5.41 -6.25 8.62
N ASN A 174 4.33 -6.54 7.89
CA ASN A 174 4.18 -6.06 6.52
C ASN A 174 4.20 -4.53 6.46
N VAL A 175 3.43 -3.88 7.33
CA VAL A 175 3.38 -2.41 7.43
C VAL A 175 4.72 -1.84 7.90
N THR A 176 5.39 -2.50 8.86
CA THR A 176 6.75 -2.13 9.29
C THR A 176 7.75 -2.15 8.13
N CYS A 177 7.68 -3.15 7.26
CA CYS A 177 8.52 -3.21 6.06
C CYS A 177 8.27 -2.02 5.12
N GLN A 178 7.03 -1.57 4.95
CA GLN A 178 6.73 -0.37 4.17
C GLN A 178 7.24 0.90 4.88
N LEU A 179 7.12 1.00 6.21
CA LEU A 179 7.66 2.11 6.99
C LEU A 179 9.18 2.23 6.85
N PHE A 180 9.91 1.12 6.88
CA PHE A 180 11.34 1.13 6.65
C PHE A 180 11.70 1.68 5.26
N LYS A 181 11.00 1.25 4.21
CA LYS A 181 11.19 1.79 2.86
C LYS A 181 11.01 3.31 2.84
N VAL A 182 9.96 3.82 3.49
CA VAL A 182 9.70 5.26 3.61
C VAL A 182 10.80 5.98 4.39
N TYR A 183 11.15 5.52 5.59
CA TYR A 183 12.11 6.19 6.46
C TYR A 183 13.53 6.21 5.89
N PHE A 184 13.96 5.10 5.27
CA PHE A 184 15.25 5.07 4.59
C PHE A 184 15.28 6.01 3.38
N LYS A 185 14.18 6.09 2.62
CA LYS A 185 14.10 6.98 1.44
C LYS A 185 14.04 8.46 1.82
N LEU A 186 13.44 8.79 2.97
CA LEU A 186 13.40 10.14 3.54
C LEU A 186 14.66 10.52 4.33
N GLY A 187 15.59 9.60 4.55
CA GLY A 187 16.76 9.82 5.42
C GLY A 187 16.44 9.91 6.92
N THR A 188 15.25 9.50 7.33
CA THR A 188 14.77 9.55 8.73
C THR A 188 14.91 8.20 9.44
N VAL A 189 16.02 7.49 9.19
CA VAL A 189 16.27 6.10 9.65
C VAL A 189 16.13 5.89 11.16
N ASN A 190 16.36 6.94 11.97
CA ASN A 190 16.18 6.88 13.42
C ASN A 190 14.74 6.53 13.85
N LEU A 191 13.75 6.86 13.03
CA LEU A 191 12.34 6.52 13.28
C LEU A 191 12.08 5.01 13.22
N CYS A 192 12.95 4.22 12.59
CA CYS A 192 12.82 2.77 12.57
C CYS A 192 12.91 2.16 13.98
N ARG A 193 13.69 2.77 14.89
CA ARG A 193 13.94 2.22 16.24
C ARG A 193 12.66 2.07 17.05
N SER A 194 11.72 3.01 16.96
CA SER A 194 10.45 2.93 17.70
C SER A 194 9.58 1.79 17.19
N VAL A 195 9.50 1.62 15.87
CA VAL A 195 8.72 0.54 15.23
C VAL A 195 9.32 -0.84 15.53
N ILE A 196 10.65 -0.97 15.44
CA ILE A 196 11.39 -2.19 15.81
C ILE A 196 11.08 -2.57 17.26
N ARG A 197 11.22 -1.61 18.18
CA ARG A 197 10.96 -1.84 19.60
C ARG A 197 9.53 -2.31 19.85
N SER A 198 8.54 -1.76 19.14
CA SER A 198 7.15 -2.21 19.25
C SER A 198 6.95 -3.65 18.78
N ILE A 199 7.66 -4.10 17.74
CA ILE A 199 7.65 -5.50 17.30
C ILE A 199 8.37 -6.41 18.31
N GLU A 200 9.57 -6.05 18.77
CA GLU A 200 10.37 -6.91 19.65
C GLU A 200 9.78 -7.01 21.08
N THR A 201 9.30 -5.89 21.63
CA THR A 201 8.82 -5.84 23.02
C THR A 201 7.49 -6.55 23.21
N ALA A 202 6.69 -6.67 22.15
CA ALA A 202 5.32 -7.14 22.31
C ALA A 202 5.22 -8.60 22.78
N LYS A 203 6.28 -9.43 22.77
CA LYS A 203 6.28 -10.88 23.16
C LYS A 203 5.18 -11.74 22.52
N ILE A 204 4.39 -11.14 21.64
CA ILE A 204 3.18 -11.65 20.98
C ILE A 204 3.50 -11.95 19.50
N PHE A 205 4.66 -11.47 19.02
CA PHE A 205 5.17 -11.78 17.70
C PHE A 205 6.15 -12.94 17.82
N ASP A 206 5.71 -14.12 17.38
CA ASP A 206 6.66 -15.16 17.00
C ASP A 206 7.19 -14.80 15.61
N PHE A 207 8.49 -14.52 15.52
CA PHE A 207 9.10 -14.13 14.25
C PHE A 207 8.89 -15.21 13.19
N GLU A 208 8.75 -16.48 13.59
CA GLU A 208 8.54 -17.58 12.66
C GLU A 208 7.16 -17.62 12.02
N GLU A 209 6.14 -17.01 12.63
CA GLU A 209 4.77 -16.92 12.06
C GLU A 209 4.72 -16.01 10.82
N PHE A 210 5.72 -15.16 10.60
CA PHE A 210 5.68 -14.22 9.50
C PHE A 210 6.12 -14.82 8.15
N PRO A 211 5.51 -14.35 7.03
CA PRO A 211 5.95 -14.73 5.70
C PRO A 211 7.45 -14.44 5.48
N VAL A 212 8.17 -15.39 4.88
CA VAL A 212 9.62 -15.28 4.61
C VAL A 212 9.98 -13.97 3.90
N ARG A 213 9.17 -13.52 2.94
CA ARG A 213 9.36 -12.24 2.23
C ARG A 213 9.46 -11.05 3.18
N ASP A 214 8.60 -11.00 4.18
CA ASP A 214 8.52 -9.89 5.13
C ASP A 214 9.66 -10.02 6.16
N LYS A 215 10.02 -11.24 6.58
CA LYS A 215 11.21 -11.53 7.41
C LYS A 215 12.51 -11.05 6.75
N VAL A 216 12.71 -11.39 5.47
CA VAL A 216 13.88 -10.96 4.68
C VAL A 216 13.95 -9.44 4.60
N THR A 217 12.83 -8.78 4.32
CA THR A 217 12.78 -7.30 4.24
C THR A 217 13.09 -6.67 5.60
N TYR A 218 12.52 -7.20 6.68
CA TYR A 218 12.79 -6.74 8.04
C TYR A 218 14.28 -6.89 8.40
N MET A 219 14.87 -8.06 8.14
CA MET A 219 16.28 -8.34 8.45
C MET A 219 17.21 -7.46 7.63
N TYR A 220 16.90 -7.22 6.35
CA TYR A 220 17.67 -6.31 5.51
C TYR A 220 17.70 -4.88 6.08
N TYR A 221 16.54 -4.30 6.39
CA TYR A 221 16.48 -2.92 6.87
C TYR A 221 17.00 -2.75 8.30
N THR A 222 16.76 -3.72 9.18
CA THR A 222 17.35 -3.69 10.52
C THR A 222 18.87 -3.89 10.48
N GLY A 223 19.39 -4.75 9.59
CA GLY A 223 20.83 -4.88 9.34
C GLY A 223 21.46 -3.57 8.86
N ARG A 224 20.83 -2.88 7.89
CA ARG A 224 21.28 -1.55 7.45
C ARG A 224 21.25 -0.50 8.56
N LEU A 225 20.27 -0.58 9.46
CA LEU A 225 20.22 0.30 10.62
C LEU A 225 21.37 0.02 11.60
N GLU A 226 21.77 -1.25 11.78
CA GLU A 226 22.96 -1.59 12.57
C GLU A 226 24.25 -1.07 11.93
N VAL A 227 24.38 -1.10 10.60
CA VAL A 227 25.51 -0.46 9.89
C VAL A 227 25.55 1.04 10.20
N TYR A 228 24.41 1.72 10.15
CA TYR A 228 24.30 3.15 10.49
C TYR A 228 24.70 3.42 11.96
N ASN A 229 24.48 2.46 12.86
CA ASN A 229 24.86 2.54 14.27
C ASN A 229 26.27 2.00 14.55
N GLU A 230 27.05 1.68 13.52
CA GLU A 230 28.40 1.09 13.63
C GLU A 230 28.45 -0.26 14.37
N ASN A 231 27.33 -0.95 14.48
CA ASN A 231 27.23 -2.28 15.10
C ASN A 231 27.41 -3.39 14.04
N PHE A 232 28.63 -3.52 13.54
CA PHE A 232 28.93 -4.38 12.38
C PHE A 232 28.66 -5.87 12.62
N LEU A 233 28.83 -6.37 13.85
CA LEU A 233 28.56 -7.78 14.18
C LEU A 233 27.07 -8.12 14.05
N ALA A 234 26.18 -7.27 14.57
CA ALA A 234 24.75 -7.48 14.43
C ALA A 234 24.26 -7.20 13.00
N ALA A 235 24.90 -6.25 12.30
CA ALA A 235 24.62 -5.99 10.90
C ALA A 235 24.90 -7.22 10.03
N ASP A 236 26.06 -7.85 10.21
CA ASP A 236 26.50 -9.02 9.45
C ASP A 236 25.48 -10.17 9.57
N GLN A 237 25.12 -10.57 10.78
CA GLN A 237 24.12 -11.61 11.04
C GLN A 237 22.77 -11.32 10.37
N LYS A 238 22.29 -10.07 10.48
CA LYS A 238 20.99 -9.67 9.92
C LYS A 238 21.01 -9.65 8.39
N LEU A 239 22.08 -9.13 7.80
CA LEU A 239 22.24 -9.05 6.35
C LEU A 239 22.52 -10.41 5.73
N GLU A 240 23.27 -11.28 6.40
CA GLU A 240 23.49 -12.66 5.99
C GLU A 240 22.17 -13.43 5.92
N TYR A 241 21.32 -13.33 6.95
CA TYR A 241 19.97 -13.90 6.90
C TYR A 241 19.18 -13.38 5.70
N ALA A 242 19.17 -12.06 5.49
CA ALA A 242 18.43 -11.47 4.38
C ALA A 242 18.95 -11.98 3.03
N LEU A 243 20.26 -12.17 2.88
CA LEU A 243 20.89 -12.70 1.67
C LEU A 243 20.55 -14.17 1.44
N VAL A 244 20.68 -15.01 2.46
CA VAL A 244 20.44 -16.47 2.38
C VAL A 244 18.98 -16.77 2.01
N TYR A 245 18.03 -16.03 2.59
CA TYR A 245 16.60 -16.27 2.41
C TYR A 245 15.94 -15.41 1.32
N CYS A 246 16.69 -14.52 0.65
CA CYS A 246 16.14 -13.76 -0.47
C CYS A 246 15.81 -14.69 -1.64
N ASN A 247 14.69 -14.43 -2.33
CA ASN A 247 14.30 -15.22 -3.48
C ASN A 247 15.24 -14.92 -4.67
N PRO A 248 16.01 -15.90 -5.19
CA PRO A 248 16.95 -15.69 -6.30
C PRO A 248 16.29 -15.33 -7.64
N ARG A 249 14.96 -15.45 -7.74
CA ARG A 249 14.19 -15.07 -8.94
C ARG A 249 13.63 -13.63 -8.86
N SER A 250 13.88 -12.91 -7.77
CA SER A 250 13.46 -11.52 -7.61
C SER A 250 14.64 -10.60 -7.91
N GLU A 251 14.86 -10.28 -9.19
CA GLU A 251 16.05 -9.55 -9.67
C GLU A 251 16.26 -8.18 -9.00
N GLY A 252 15.17 -7.53 -8.55
CA GLY A 252 15.24 -6.27 -7.77
C GLY A 252 15.86 -6.41 -6.38
N ASN A 253 15.89 -7.62 -5.80
CA ASN A 253 16.46 -7.88 -4.47
C ASN A 253 17.96 -8.27 -4.52
N ILE A 254 18.47 -8.67 -5.69
CA ILE A 254 19.79 -9.32 -5.84
C ILE A 254 20.91 -8.29 -6.09
N ARG A 255 20.59 -7.07 -6.54
CA ARG A 255 21.58 -6.08 -7.00
C ARG A 255 22.19 -5.16 -5.93
N PHE A 256 22.10 -5.47 -4.64
CA PHE A 256 22.63 -4.59 -3.59
C PHE A 256 24.06 -4.91 -3.11
N GLY A 257 24.69 -5.97 -3.62
CA GLY A 257 26.05 -6.40 -3.23
C GLY A 257 27.22 -5.85 -4.07
N SER A 258 26.98 -5.03 -5.09
CA SER A 258 28.05 -4.35 -5.84
C SER A 258 27.55 -2.98 -6.29
N GLY A 259 28.27 -1.92 -5.90
CA GLY A 259 27.78 -0.54 -5.92
C GLY A 259 27.27 -0.01 -7.26
N VAL A 260 26.48 1.08 -7.17
CA VAL A 260 25.81 1.92 -8.22
C VAL A 260 24.29 1.62 -8.34
N PRO A 261 23.41 2.66 -8.48
CA PRO A 261 22.21 2.80 -7.65
C PRO A 261 20.93 2.12 -8.19
N ALA A 262 20.08 1.67 -7.26
CA ALA A 262 18.75 1.16 -7.56
C ALA A 262 17.77 2.31 -7.86
N ALA A 263 17.48 2.51 -9.13
CA ALA A 263 16.18 3.04 -9.55
C ALA A 263 15.16 1.89 -9.51
N TYR A 264 14.02 2.15 -8.86
CA TYR A 264 12.79 1.33 -8.79
C TYR A 264 12.80 0.09 -7.86
N VAL A 265 12.27 0.25 -6.62
CA VAL A 265 11.19 -0.56 -5.97
C VAL A 265 10.51 0.29 -4.90
#